data_AF-A0A7J7RW22-F1
#
_entry.id   AF-A0A7J7RW22-F1
#
_cell.length_a   1.000
_cell.length_b   1.000
_cell.length_c   1.000
_cell.angle_alpha   90.00
_cell.angle_beta   90.00
_cell.angle_gamma   90.00
#
_symmetry.space_group_name_H-M   'P 1'
#
loop_
_entity.id
_entity.type
_entity.pdbx_description
1 polymer ?
#
loop_
_entity_poly.entity_id
_entity_poly.type
_entity_poly.pdbx_seq_one_letter_code
_entity_poly.pdbx_strand_id
1 'polypeptide(L)'
;MRAPAVRPPRPGPPLAALLAALLAALLAALPAAPAEAPVLVRVDAARVRGPLRPFWRSTGFCPPLPHSRADLFDLSWDQQLNLAYVGAVPHGGIEQVRTHWLLELVTARRSAGQDLSYNFTLLDGFLDLLRENQLRPGFELMGSPSGHFTDFEDKQQVFEWKELVSLLARRYIDRYGLEQVSKWNFETWNEPDHKDFDNVSMTLQAGGCWRTASAAPTSSRASAACGWTSSRCTARARAAPSSSWSRRGRWCGRYSGCSRGSPTPPSTTTRPTRWWAGRCRRRGGRT
;
A
#
# COMPACT_ATOMS: atom_id res chain seq x y z
N MET A 1 -57.11 97.70 -10.52
CA MET A 1 -55.81 97.29 -11.08
C MET A 1 -54.92 96.77 -9.94
N ARG A 2 -54.50 95.51 -9.99
CA ARG A 2 -53.37 94.98 -9.21
C ARG A 2 -52.57 94.06 -10.14
N ALA A 3 -51.29 94.37 -10.33
CA ALA A 3 -50.39 93.64 -11.22
C ALA A 3 -50.07 92.24 -10.67
N PRO A 4 -49.83 91.22 -11.53
CA PRO A 4 -49.37 89.91 -11.07
C PRO A 4 -47.88 89.99 -10.71
N ALA A 5 -47.54 89.49 -9.53
CA ALA A 5 -46.16 89.40 -9.06
C ALA A 5 -45.41 88.27 -9.78
N VAL A 6 -44.30 88.61 -10.43
CA VAL A 6 -43.35 87.65 -11.01
C VAL A 6 -42.56 86.99 -9.86
N ARG A 7 -42.65 85.67 -9.73
CA ARG A 7 -41.85 84.91 -8.75
C ARG A 7 -40.40 84.78 -9.25
N PRO A 8 -39.39 84.90 -8.36
CA PRO A 8 -38.00 84.70 -8.74
C PRO A 8 -37.71 83.22 -9.05
N PRO A 9 -36.71 82.93 -9.89
CA PRO A 9 -36.32 81.55 -10.21
C PRO A 9 -35.78 80.85 -8.96
N ARG A 10 -36.12 79.57 -8.81
CA ARG A 10 -35.66 78.75 -7.67
C ARG A 10 -34.14 78.53 -7.75
N PRO A 11 -33.42 78.51 -6.62
CA PRO A 11 -32.00 78.18 -6.62
C PRO A 11 -31.79 76.74 -7.11
N GLY A 12 -30.80 76.54 -7.98
CA GLY A 12 -30.40 75.22 -8.45
C GLY A 12 -29.86 74.34 -7.31
N PRO A 13 -29.80 73.02 -7.51
CA PRO A 13 -29.33 72.10 -6.47
C PRO A 13 -27.88 72.41 -6.04
N PRO A 14 -27.53 72.22 -4.75
CA PRO A 14 -26.18 72.50 -4.26
C PRO A 14 -25.16 71.59 -4.94
N LEU A 15 -23.94 72.10 -5.17
CA LEU A 15 -22.86 71.39 -5.86
C LEU A 15 -22.55 70.00 -5.24
N ALA A 16 -22.75 69.86 -3.93
CA ALA A 16 -22.64 68.59 -3.22
C ALA A 16 -23.67 67.54 -3.68
N ALA A 17 -24.90 67.94 -4.02
CA ALA A 17 -25.91 67.04 -4.56
C ALA A 17 -25.57 66.58 -5.99
N LEU A 18 -24.97 67.47 -6.79
CA LEU A 18 -24.47 67.14 -8.13
C LEU A 18 -23.29 66.17 -8.07
N LEU A 19 -22.34 66.38 -7.15
CA LEU A 19 -21.20 65.48 -6.94
C LEU A 19 -21.64 64.11 -6.41
N ALA A 20 -22.60 64.07 -5.47
CA ALA A 20 -23.15 62.82 -4.97
C ALA A 20 -23.89 62.04 -6.07
N ALA A 21 -24.67 62.74 -6.91
CA ALA A 21 -25.33 62.13 -8.07
C ALA A 21 -24.31 61.60 -9.10
N LEU A 22 -23.23 62.35 -9.35
CA LEU A 22 -22.16 61.93 -10.26
C LEU A 22 -21.41 60.71 -9.72
N LEU A 23 -21.11 60.68 -8.42
CA LEU A 23 -20.44 59.55 -7.78
C LEU A 23 -21.32 58.30 -7.78
N ALA A 24 -22.62 58.45 -7.50
CA ALA A 24 -23.59 57.35 -7.58
C ALA A 24 -23.71 56.82 -9.02
N ALA A 25 -23.72 57.71 -10.02
CA ALA A 25 -23.70 57.32 -11.43
C ALA A 25 -22.40 56.60 -11.81
N LEU A 26 -21.24 57.04 -11.29
CA LEU A 26 -19.94 56.40 -11.52
C LEU A 26 -19.87 54.99 -10.88
N LEU A 27 -20.39 54.86 -9.66
CA LEU A 27 -20.47 53.58 -8.94
C LEU A 27 -21.43 52.59 -9.63
N ALA A 28 -22.55 53.07 -10.16
CA ALA A 28 -23.50 52.25 -10.93
C ALA A 28 -22.97 51.87 -12.33
N ALA A 29 -22.01 52.62 -12.86
CA ALA A 29 -21.36 52.34 -14.14
C ALA A 29 -20.13 51.41 -14.01
N LEU A 30 -19.76 51.00 -12.79
CA LEU A 30 -18.75 49.97 -12.60
C LEU A 30 -19.27 48.65 -13.21
N PRO A 31 -18.55 48.03 -14.15
CA PRO A 31 -18.96 46.75 -14.70
C PRO A 31 -18.99 45.72 -13.55
N ALA A 32 -20.14 45.08 -13.36
CA ALA A 32 -20.22 43.92 -12.50
C ALA A 32 -19.19 42.89 -12.99
N ALA A 33 -18.40 42.34 -12.07
CA ALA A 33 -17.50 41.24 -12.41
C ALA A 33 -18.33 40.14 -13.12
N PRO A 34 -17.85 39.59 -14.25
CA PRO A 34 -18.61 38.58 -14.98
C PRO A 34 -18.89 37.42 -14.03
N ALA A 35 -20.17 37.10 -13.85
CA ALA A 35 -20.58 35.91 -13.12
C ALA A 35 -20.01 34.69 -13.85
N GLU A 36 -19.31 33.82 -13.13
CA GLU A 36 -18.74 32.61 -13.70
C GLU A 36 -19.88 31.72 -14.23
N ALA A 37 -19.78 31.28 -15.48
CA ALA A 37 -20.82 30.47 -16.09
C ALA A 37 -20.91 29.09 -15.39
N PRO A 38 -22.12 28.59 -15.08
CA PRO A 38 -22.27 27.32 -14.38
C PRO A 38 -21.77 26.14 -15.23
N VAL A 39 -21.06 25.20 -14.60
CA VAL A 39 -20.63 23.94 -15.24
C VAL A 39 -21.78 22.93 -15.20
N LEU A 40 -22.23 22.49 -16.37
CA LEU A 40 -23.25 21.45 -16.48
C LEU A 40 -22.62 20.04 -16.45
N VAL A 41 -22.87 19.28 -15.37
CA VAL A 41 -22.44 17.89 -15.24
C VAL A 41 -23.60 16.94 -15.55
N ARG A 42 -23.46 16.09 -16.57
CA ARG A 42 -24.47 15.08 -16.95
C ARG A 42 -23.96 13.67 -16.64
N VAL A 43 -24.79 12.87 -15.97
CA VAL A 43 -24.49 11.47 -15.63
C VAL A 43 -25.58 10.58 -16.20
N ASP A 44 -25.20 9.62 -17.04
CA ASP A 44 -26.10 8.60 -17.59
C ASP A 44 -25.90 7.28 -16.85
N ALA A 45 -26.80 7.00 -15.89
CA ALA A 45 -26.74 5.81 -15.05
C ALA A 45 -27.07 4.49 -15.79
N ALA A 46 -27.65 4.56 -17.00
CA ALA A 46 -27.91 3.38 -17.81
C ALA A 46 -26.67 2.92 -18.60
N ARG A 47 -25.63 3.75 -18.70
CA ARG A 47 -24.46 3.51 -19.52
C ARG A 47 -23.22 3.12 -18.72
N VAL A 48 -23.07 1.82 -18.44
CA VAL A 48 -21.86 1.26 -17.81
C VAL A 48 -20.67 1.29 -18.78
N ARG A 49 -19.55 1.91 -18.38
CA ARG A 49 -18.31 2.00 -19.19
C ARG A 49 -17.26 0.95 -18.86
N GLY A 50 -17.26 0.43 -17.63
CA GLY A 50 -16.29 -0.54 -17.14
C GLY A 50 -16.31 -0.65 -15.62
N PRO A 51 -15.55 -1.58 -15.04
CA PRO A 51 -15.44 -1.70 -13.59
C PRO A 51 -14.63 -0.54 -12.99
N LEU A 52 -15.17 0.10 -11.96
CA LEU A 52 -14.42 1.04 -11.12
C LEU A 52 -13.91 0.29 -9.88
N ARG A 53 -12.60 0.09 -9.80
CA ARG A 53 -11.96 -0.51 -8.62
C ARG A 53 -11.63 0.58 -7.60
N PRO A 54 -11.95 0.42 -6.31
CA PRO A 54 -11.56 1.38 -5.30
C PRO A 54 -10.09 1.17 -4.92
N PHE A 55 -9.19 1.76 -5.72
CA PHE A 55 -7.72 1.63 -5.58
C PHE A 55 -7.14 2.52 -4.47
N TRP A 56 -7.93 3.43 -3.91
CA TRP A 56 -7.53 4.44 -2.92
C TRP A 56 -7.70 4.00 -1.45
N ARG A 57 -8.03 2.72 -1.19
CA ARG A 57 -8.41 2.21 0.14
C ARG A 57 -7.21 1.96 1.05
N SER A 58 -6.32 2.94 1.16
CA SER A 58 -5.12 2.89 1.97
C SER A 58 -4.88 4.23 2.66
N THR A 59 -4.35 4.18 3.86
CA THR A 59 -3.77 5.32 4.59
C THR A 59 -2.39 4.93 5.13
N GLY A 60 -1.71 5.82 5.85
CA GLY A 60 -0.46 5.52 6.52
C GLY A 60 0.01 6.61 7.46
N PHE A 61 0.99 6.30 8.31
CA PHE A 61 1.56 7.24 9.27
C PHE A 61 2.98 6.82 9.68
N CYS A 62 3.69 7.73 10.34
CA CYS A 62 5.00 7.50 10.95
C CYS A 62 4.93 7.82 12.45
N PRO A 63 5.38 6.91 13.34
CA PRO A 63 5.49 7.22 14.77
C PRO A 63 6.54 8.32 15.00
N PRO A 64 6.38 9.16 16.05
CA PRO A 64 7.34 10.22 16.34
C PRO A 64 8.67 9.68 16.89
N LEU A 65 9.69 10.54 16.91
CA LEU A 65 10.95 10.23 17.58
C LEU A 65 10.76 10.09 19.11
N PRO A 66 11.59 9.25 19.78
CA PRO A 66 12.57 8.34 19.18
C PRO A 66 11.91 7.06 18.65
N HIS A 67 12.32 6.59 17.46
CA HIS A 67 11.69 5.43 16.81
C HIS A 67 11.82 4.12 17.61
N SER A 68 12.87 3.99 18.44
CA SER A 68 13.02 2.86 19.38
C SER A 68 11.96 2.79 20.48
N ARG A 69 11.12 3.83 20.60
CA ARG A 69 9.95 3.89 21.49
C ARG A 69 8.64 4.05 20.70
N ALA A 70 8.61 3.63 19.44
CA ALA A 70 7.41 3.63 18.61
C ALA A 70 6.24 2.89 19.28
N ASP A 71 6.52 1.90 20.14
CA ASP A 71 5.52 1.19 20.94
C ASP A 71 4.63 2.11 21.77
N LEU A 72 5.20 3.20 22.32
CA LEU A 72 4.45 4.16 23.12
C LEU A 72 3.41 4.92 22.31
N PHE A 73 3.63 5.08 21.00
CA PHE A 73 2.70 5.73 20.08
C PHE A 73 1.76 4.70 19.44
N ASP A 74 2.31 3.65 18.85
CA ASP A 74 1.59 2.64 18.06
C ASP A 74 0.59 1.82 18.87
N LEU A 75 0.89 1.59 20.16
CA LEU A 75 0.03 0.84 21.08
C LEU A 75 -0.74 1.74 22.07
N SER A 76 -0.61 3.06 21.92
CA SER A 76 -1.31 4.03 22.77
C SER A 76 -2.83 3.91 22.65
N TRP A 77 -3.54 4.43 23.66
CA TRP A 77 -5.00 4.53 23.61
C TRP A 77 -5.46 5.44 22.46
N ASP A 78 -4.75 6.53 22.21
CA ASP A 78 -4.98 7.44 21.10
C ASP A 78 -4.95 6.69 19.75
N GLN A 79 -3.97 5.80 19.57
CA GLN A 79 -3.85 5.04 18.34
C GLN A 79 -4.90 3.92 18.22
N GLN A 80 -5.32 3.32 19.33
CA GLN A 80 -6.45 2.39 19.35
C GLN A 80 -7.74 3.08 18.88
N LEU A 81 -8.02 4.29 19.38
CA LEU A 81 -9.15 5.09 18.92
C LEU A 81 -8.99 5.47 17.45
N ASN A 82 -7.82 5.96 17.03
CA ASN A 82 -7.56 6.34 15.65
C ASN A 82 -7.82 5.18 14.68
N LEU A 83 -7.31 3.98 14.97
CA LEU A 83 -7.54 2.80 14.13
C LEU A 83 -9.00 2.33 14.15
N ALA A 84 -9.74 2.54 15.24
CA ALA A 84 -11.17 2.30 15.26
C ALA A 84 -11.93 3.24 14.31
N TYR A 85 -11.57 4.54 14.26
CA TYR A 85 -12.14 5.46 13.27
C TYR A 85 -11.79 5.07 11.83
N VAL A 86 -10.54 4.65 11.59
CA VAL A 86 -10.08 4.19 10.27
C VAL A 86 -10.83 2.93 9.83
N GLY A 87 -10.97 1.94 10.72
CA GLY A 87 -11.69 0.69 10.45
C GLY A 87 -13.21 0.87 10.33
N ALA A 88 -13.78 1.91 10.95
CA ALA A 88 -15.21 2.19 10.89
C ALA A 88 -15.69 2.75 9.54
N VAL A 89 -14.79 3.08 8.60
CA VAL A 89 -15.19 3.54 7.27
C VAL A 89 -15.99 2.44 6.55
N PRO A 90 -17.23 2.71 6.11
CA PRO A 90 -18.15 1.67 5.65
C PRO A 90 -17.63 0.93 4.41
N HIS A 91 -18.04 -0.33 4.29
CA HIS A 91 -17.73 -1.21 3.14
C HIS A 91 -16.23 -1.40 2.88
N GLY A 92 -15.40 -1.31 3.92
CA GLY A 92 -13.95 -1.38 3.79
C GLY A 92 -13.41 -0.22 2.96
N GLY A 93 -13.95 1.00 3.17
CA GLY A 93 -13.50 2.19 2.45
C GLY A 93 -12.04 2.55 2.73
N ILE A 94 -11.47 2.03 3.82
CA ILE A 94 -10.03 1.91 4.07
C ILE A 94 -9.76 0.44 4.41
N GLU A 95 -8.74 -0.15 3.79
CA GLU A 95 -8.36 -1.54 4.05
C GLU A 95 -6.93 -1.65 4.60
N GLN A 96 -6.03 -0.75 4.21
CA GLN A 96 -4.61 -0.81 4.54
C GLN A 96 -4.15 0.40 5.35
N VAL A 97 -3.26 0.16 6.31
CA VAL A 97 -2.49 1.19 7.02
C VAL A 97 -0.99 0.93 6.82
N ARG A 98 -0.32 1.78 6.03
CA ARG A 98 1.14 1.74 5.83
C ARG A 98 1.83 2.39 7.02
N THR A 99 2.65 1.63 7.74
CA THR A 99 3.22 2.05 9.03
C THR A 99 4.73 2.02 8.96
N HIS A 100 5.36 3.16 9.25
CA HIS A 100 6.82 3.27 9.29
C HIS A 100 7.36 2.61 10.56
N TRP A 101 8.63 2.22 10.53
CA TRP A 101 9.37 1.74 11.71
C TRP A 101 8.78 0.51 12.42
N LEU A 102 8.01 -0.33 11.71
CA LEU A 102 7.40 -1.55 12.28
C LEU A 102 8.43 -2.48 12.96
N LEU A 103 9.66 -2.54 12.45
CA LEU A 103 10.69 -3.42 13.00
C LEU A 103 11.34 -2.86 14.27
N GLU A 104 11.08 -1.60 14.65
CA GLU A 104 11.42 -1.08 15.99
C GLU A 104 10.54 -1.66 17.09
N LEU A 105 9.37 -2.21 16.74
CA LEU A 105 8.52 -2.98 17.66
C LEU A 105 9.07 -4.40 17.93
N VAL A 106 10.18 -4.78 17.27
CA VAL A 106 10.88 -6.03 17.54
C VAL A 106 12.12 -5.72 18.37
N THR A 107 12.33 -6.47 19.44
CA THR A 107 13.58 -6.39 20.21
C THR A 107 14.48 -7.55 19.87
N ALA A 108 15.79 -7.29 19.78
CA ALA A 108 16.80 -8.29 19.49
C ALA A 108 17.78 -8.42 20.66
N ARG A 109 18.16 -9.66 20.99
CA ARG A 109 19.15 -9.96 22.02
C ARG A 109 20.10 -11.05 21.53
N ARG A 110 21.40 -10.77 21.65
CA ARG A 110 22.46 -11.77 21.48
C ARG A 110 23.02 -12.14 22.86
N SER A 111 22.88 -13.40 23.25
CA SER A 111 23.52 -13.95 24.45
C SER A 111 24.90 -14.52 24.07
N ALA A 112 25.86 -14.48 25.00
CA ALA A 112 27.20 -15.01 24.75
C ALA A 112 27.14 -16.49 24.34
N GLY A 113 27.57 -16.79 23.11
CA GLY A 113 27.58 -18.15 22.55
C GLY A 113 26.25 -18.66 21.98
N GLN A 114 25.21 -17.81 21.87
CA GLN A 114 23.93 -18.18 21.27
C GLN A 114 23.60 -17.34 20.03
N ASP A 115 22.72 -17.89 19.20
CA ASP A 115 22.16 -17.21 18.04
C ASP A 115 21.32 -15.98 18.45
N LEU A 116 21.14 -15.08 17.49
CA LEU A 116 20.34 -13.88 17.65
C LEU A 116 18.88 -14.24 17.94
N SER A 117 18.36 -13.78 19.10
CA SER A 117 16.99 -14.02 19.52
C SER A 117 16.14 -12.76 19.35
N TYR A 118 14.89 -12.93 18.94
CA TYR A 118 13.94 -11.83 18.71
C TYR A 118 12.71 -11.98 19.61
N ASN A 119 12.22 -10.86 20.12
CA ASN A 119 10.94 -10.78 20.82
C ASN A 119 9.99 -9.88 20.02
N PHE A 120 8.87 -10.47 19.62
CA PHE A 120 7.86 -9.88 18.74
C PHE A 120 6.62 -9.37 19.47
N THR A 121 6.59 -9.39 20.81
CA THR A 121 5.37 -9.10 21.59
C THR A 121 4.72 -7.76 21.24
N LEU A 122 5.51 -6.70 21.03
CA LEU A 122 4.96 -5.37 20.70
C LEU A 122 4.43 -5.32 19.25
N LEU A 123 5.18 -5.90 18.30
CA LEU A 123 4.74 -6.02 16.92
C LEU A 123 3.47 -6.88 16.80
N ASP A 124 3.38 -7.97 17.57
CA ASP A 124 2.18 -8.79 17.65
C ASP A 124 0.97 -7.96 18.11
N GLY A 125 1.13 -7.20 19.20
CA GLY A 125 0.06 -6.33 19.71
C GLY A 125 -0.42 -5.30 18.68
N PHE A 126 0.49 -4.69 17.92
CA PHE A 126 0.11 -3.73 16.89
C PHE A 126 -0.62 -4.38 15.71
N LEU A 127 -0.14 -5.54 15.25
CA LEU A 127 -0.77 -6.26 14.14
C LEU A 127 -2.12 -6.87 14.55
N ASP A 128 -2.26 -7.30 15.80
CA ASP A 128 -3.53 -7.72 16.39
C ASP A 128 -4.52 -6.54 16.41
N LEU A 129 -4.07 -5.34 16.82
CA LEU A 129 -4.89 -4.13 16.82
C LEU A 129 -5.39 -3.75 15.41
N LEU A 130 -4.55 -3.86 14.38
CA LEU A 130 -5.00 -3.70 12.99
C LEU A 130 -6.05 -4.76 12.63
N ARG A 131 -5.81 -6.02 13.00
CA ARG A 131 -6.71 -7.14 12.70
C ARG A 131 -8.08 -6.98 13.37
N GLU A 132 -8.11 -6.53 14.63
CA GLU A 132 -9.32 -6.23 15.40
C GLU A 132 -10.21 -5.19 14.71
N ASN A 133 -9.60 -4.26 13.96
CA ASN A 133 -10.28 -3.22 13.19
C ASN A 133 -10.49 -3.59 11.71
N GLN A 134 -10.28 -4.86 11.33
CA GLN A 134 -10.39 -5.38 9.96
C GLN A 134 -9.46 -4.68 8.95
N LEU A 135 -8.33 -4.14 9.44
CA LEU A 135 -7.30 -3.51 8.64
C LEU A 135 -6.16 -4.50 8.37
N ARG A 136 -5.38 -4.25 7.31
CA ARG A 136 -4.13 -4.96 7.02
C ARG A 136 -2.94 -3.98 7.06
N PRO A 137 -1.74 -4.44 7.44
CA PRO A 137 -0.56 -3.61 7.37
C PRO A 137 -0.13 -3.38 5.90
N GLY A 138 0.25 -2.14 5.59
CA GLY A 138 1.29 -1.88 4.60
C GLY A 138 2.61 -2.10 5.32
N PHE A 139 3.17 -3.29 5.15
CA PHE A 139 4.22 -3.83 6.00
C PHE A 139 5.59 -3.41 5.46
N GLU A 140 6.07 -2.26 5.88
CA GLU A 140 7.41 -1.83 5.55
C GLU A 140 8.43 -2.60 6.39
N LEU A 141 9.40 -3.21 5.71
CA LEU A 141 10.55 -3.86 6.34
C LEU A 141 11.55 -2.77 6.78
N MET A 142 11.13 -1.97 7.76
CA MET A 142 11.77 -0.72 8.18
C MET A 142 12.01 -0.72 9.69
N GLY A 143 13.25 -0.45 10.10
CA GLY A 143 13.72 -0.42 11.49
C GLY A 143 14.92 -1.33 11.75
N SER A 144 15.58 -1.09 12.88
CA SER A 144 16.72 -1.85 13.38
C SER A 144 16.44 -2.37 14.79
N PRO A 145 15.87 -3.59 14.92
CA PRO A 145 15.56 -4.19 16.21
C PRO A 145 16.67 -4.02 17.26
N SER A 146 16.39 -3.23 18.31
CA SER A 146 17.34 -2.90 19.39
C SER A 146 18.69 -2.33 18.91
N GLY A 147 18.73 -1.68 17.74
CA GLY A 147 19.93 -1.13 17.13
C GLY A 147 20.91 -2.18 16.58
N HIS A 148 20.47 -3.43 16.40
CA HIS A 148 21.34 -4.53 15.98
C HIS A 148 21.83 -4.40 14.53
N PHE A 149 20.97 -3.94 13.62
CA PHE A 149 21.34 -3.73 12.22
C PHE A 149 21.90 -2.33 12.04
N THR A 150 23.14 -2.22 11.58
CA THR A 150 23.88 -0.97 11.47
C THR A 150 24.53 -0.80 10.10
N ASP A 151 24.78 -1.89 9.36
CA ASP A 151 25.42 -1.83 8.05
C ASP A 151 24.97 -2.98 7.15
N PHE A 152 24.33 -2.63 6.03
CA PHE A 152 23.88 -3.60 5.03
C PHE A 152 24.93 -3.93 3.94
N GLU A 153 26.15 -3.41 4.05
CA GLU A 153 27.31 -3.99 3.35
C GLU A 153 27.93 -5.17 4.11
N ASP A 154 27.71 -5.26 5.42
CA ASP A 154 28.09 -6.42 6.22
C ASP A 154 27.24 -7.64 5.83
N LYS A 155 27.90 -8.62 5.20
CA LYS A 155 27.25 -9.86 4.77
C LYS A 155 26.57 -10.59 5.91
N GLN A 156 27.14 -10.56 7.11
CA GLN A 156 26.55 -11.23 8.27
C GLN A 156 25.19 -10.60 8.59
N GLN A 157 25.12 -9.28 8.64
CA GLN A 157 23.86 -8.56 8.89
C GLN A 157 22.84 -8.79 7.77
N VAL A 158 23.26 -8.88 6.51
CA VAL A 158 22.37 -9.22 5.39
C VAL A 158 21.76 -10.61 5.56
N PHE A 159 22.54 -11.62 5.97
CA PHE A 159 22.02 -12.96 6.24
C PHE A 159 21.09 -12.97 7.46
N GLU A 160 21.46 -12.29 8.55
CA GLU A 160 20.62 -12.18 9.74
C GLU A 160 19.30 -11.47 9.44
N TRP A 161 19.31 -10.44 8.58
CA TRP A 161 18.11 -9.75 8.12
C TRP A 161 17.18 -10.65 7.31
N LYS A 162 17.75 -11.43 6.38
CA LYS A 162 16.99 -12.43 5.62
C LYS A 162 16.31 -13.44 6.56
N GLU A 163 17.02 -13.90 7.59
CA GLU A 163 16.44 -14.82 8.57
C GLU A 163 15.36 -14.15 9.43
N LEU A 164 15.53 -12.89 9.85
CA LEU A 164 14.48 -12.11 10.52
C LEU A 164 13.21 -12.01 9.66
N VAL A 165 13.33 -11.62 8.39
CA VAL A 165 12.19 -11.53 7.46
C VAL A 165 11.51 -12.90 7.28
N SER A 166 12.30 -13.97 7.19
CA SER A 166 11.78 -15.34 7.10
C SER A 166 11.06 -15.79 8.37
N LEU A 167 11.53 -15.37 9.55
CA LEU A 167 10.87 -15.62 10.84
C LEU A 167 9.56 -14.84 10.97
N LEU A 168 9.55 -13.55 10.61
CA LEU A 168 8.34 -12.71 10.58
C LEU A 168 7.26 -13.32 9.70
N ALA A 169 7.61 -13.69 8.46
CA ALA A 169 6.67 -14.29 7.52
C ALA A 169 6.05 -15.59 8.08
N ARG A 170 6.89 -16.51 8.58
CA ARG A 170 6.40 -17.77 9.18
C ARG A 170 5.50 -17.51 10.39
N ARG A 171 5.94 -16.66 11.32
CA ARG A 171 5.19 -16.30 12.53
C ARG A 171 3.79 -15.79 12.19
N TYR A 172 3.67 -14.84 11.26
CA TYR A 172 2.39 -14.23 10.95
C TYR A 172 1.52 -15.07 10.01
N ILE A 173 2.12 -15.95 9.19
CA ILE A 173 1.38 -17.00 8.49
C ILE A 173 0.76 -17.97 9.50
N ASP A 174 1.51 -18.39 10.52
CA ASP A 174 1.00 -19.28 11.56
C ASP A 174 -0.07 -18.59 12.41
N ARG A 175 0.09 -17.29 12.70
CA ARG A 175 -0.85 -16.51 13.52
C ARG A 175 -2.15 -16.13 12.80
N TYR A 176 -2.08 -15.68 11.56
CA TYR A 176 -3.23 -15.11 10.83
C TYR A 176 -3.69 -15.95 9.63
N GLY A 177 -2.93 -16.97 9.25
CA GLY A 177 -3.15 -17.79 8.07
C GLY A 177 -2.55 -17.20 6.79
N LEU A 178 -2.05 -18.08 5.92
CA LEU A 178 -1.43 -17.71 4.64
C LEU A 178 -2.34 -16.84 3.77
N GLU A 179 -3.64 -17.12 3.75
CA GLU A 179 -4.60 -16.35 2.94
C GLU A 179 -4.65 -14.87 3.36
N GLN A 180 -4.52 -14.58 4.65
CA GLN A 180 -4.53 -13.19 5.16
C GLN A 180 -3.20 -12.51 4.86
N VAL A 181 -2.07 -13.16 5.18
CA VAL A 181 -0.73 -12.58 5.00
C VAL A 181 -0.39 -12.39 3.52
N SER A 182 -0.88 -13.25 2.62
CA SER A 182 -0.70 -13.08 1.17
C SER A 182 -1.34 -11.81 0.59
N LYS A 183 -2.22 -11.15 1.34
CA LYS A 183 -2.86 -9.88 0.95
C LYS A 183 -2.09 -8.67 1.48
N TRP A 184 -1.07 -8.86 2.31
CA TRP A 184 -0.27 -7.77 2.85
C TRP A 184 0.70 -7.26 1.78
N ASN A 185 0.84 -5.94 1.69
CA ASN A 185 1.84 -5.33 0.86
C ASN A 185 3.12 -5.19 1.68
N PHE A 186 4.04 -6.14 1.51
CA PHE A 186 5.39 -6.02 2.05
C PHE A 186 6.19 -5.04 1.19
N GLU A 187 6.78 -4.03 1.82
CA GLU A 187 7.49 -2.94 1.17
C GLU A 187 8.90 -2.78 1.73
N THR A 188 9.75 -2.11 0.96
CA THR A 188 11.11 -1.75 1.38
C THR A 188 11.09 -0.66 2.45
N TRP A 189 12.26 -0.26 2.94
CA TRP A 189 12.40 0.95 3.73
C TRP A 189 11.80 2.17 3.00
N ASN A 190 11.15 3.05 3.75
CA ASN A 190 10.52 4.25 3.22
C ASN A 190 11.57 5.17 2.56
N GLU A 191 11.27 5.68 1.37
CA GLU A 191 12.01 6.76 0.70
C GLU A 191 13.55 6.67 0.82
N PRO A 192 14.17 5.60 0.30
CA PRO A 192 15.60 5.35 0.51
C PRO A 192 16.50 6.47 -0.03
N ASP A 193 16.04 7.23 -1.02
CA ASP A 193 16.79 8.36 -1.58
C ASP A 193 16.82 9.61 -0.64
N HIS A 194 15.91 9.69 0.35
CA HIS A 194 15.88 10.76 1.36
C HIS A 194 16.72 10.47 2.60
N LYS A 195 17.34 9.28 2.68
CA LYS A 195 18.37 8.90 3.67
C LYS A 195 17.93 8.92 5.13
N ASP A 196 16.64 8.74 5.39
CA ASP A 196 16.11 8.60 6.74
C ASP A 196 16.27 7.15 7.24
N PHE A 197 17.49 6.85 7.72
CA PHE A 197 17.91 5.51 8.14
C PHE A 197 18.32 5.44 9.61
N ASP A 198 18.04 6.48 10.41
CA ASP A 198 18.60 6.66 11.76
C ASP A 198 20.12 6.39 11.80
N ASN A 199 20.53 5.30 12.45
CA ASN A 199 21.92 4.91 12.64
C ASN A 199 22.36 3.78 11.69
N VAL A 200 21.58 3.50 10.63
CA VAL A 200 21.82 2.40 9.70
C VAL A 200 22.49 2.90 8.42
N SER A 201 23.61 2.27 8.05
CA SER A 201 24.27 2.48 6.77
C SER A 201 23.58 1.70 5.65
N MET A 202 23.02 2.43 4.67
CA MET A 202 22.45 1.88 3.45
C MET A 202 23.11 2.50 2.21
N THR A 203 23.85 1.70 1.45
CA THR A 203 24.54 2.13 0.22
C THR A 203 23.95 1.48 -1.04
N LEU A 204 24.29 2.03 -2.21
CA LEU A 204 23.86 1.47 -3.51
C LEU A 204 24.43 0.06 -3.79
N GLN A 205 25.62 -0.26 -3.25
CA GLN A 205 26.17 -1.61 -3.33
C GLN A 205 25.34 -2.61 -2.51
N ALA A 206 24.85 -2.19 -1.34
CA ALA A 206 23.90 -2.97 -0.54
C ALA A 206 22.55 -3.12 -1.27
N GLY A 207 22.01 -2.06 -1.88
CA GLY A 207 20.72 -2.02 -2.58
C GLY A 207 20.51 -3.06 -3.69
N GLY A 208 21.60 -3.55 -4.31
CA GLY A 208 21.55 -4.65 -5.27
C GLY A 208 21.18 -6.00 -4.65
N CYS A 209 21.54 -6.23 -3.38
CA CYS A 209 21.28 -7.48 -2.65
C CYS A 209 19.82 -7.54 -2.11
N TRP A 210 19.23 -6.38 -1.80
CA TRP A 210 17.85 -6.25 -1.29
C TRP A 210 16.77 -6.74 -2.26
N ARG A 211 16.89 -6.44 -3.56
CA ARG A 211 15.90 -6.87 -4.56
C ARG A 211 15.73 -8.39 -4.65
N THR A 212 16.74 -9.16 -4.26
CA THR A 212 16.70 -10.63 -4.21
C THR A 212 16.22 -11.20 -2.88
N ALA A 213 16.34 -10.46 -1.77
CA ALA A 213 15.93 -10.93 -0.44
C ALA A 213 14.45 -10.64 -0.11
N SER A 214 13.86 -9.59 -0.70
CA SER A 214 12.45 -9.20 -0.48
C SER A 214 11.44 -10.01 -1.30
N ALA A 215 11.87 -10.96 -2.12
CA ALA A 215 10.97 -11.85 -2.85
C ALA A 215 10.34 -12.86 -1.90
N ALA A 216 9.10 -12.60 -1.46
CA ALA A 216 8.33 -13.52 -0.63
C ALA A 216 8.26 -14.93 -1.27
N PRO A 217 8.42 -16.01 -0.49
CA PRO A 217 8.32 -17.37 -1.01
C PRO A 217 6.84 -17.69 -1.27
N THR A 218 6.39 -17.49 -2.50
CA THR A 218 4.98 -17.72 -2.89
C THR A 218 4.66 -19.18 -3.25
N SER A 219 5.55 -20.14 -3.01
CA SER A 219 5.18 -21.56 -3.12
C SER A 219 6.14 -22.51 -2.39
N SER A 220 5.62 -23.66 -1.98
CA SER A 220 6.26 -24.74 -1.21
C SER A 220 7.39 -25.51 -1.94
N ARG A 221 8.13 -24.85 -2.83
CA ARG A 221 9.37 -25.39 -3.42
C ARG A 221 10.45 -24.32 -3.47
N ALA A 222 11.05 -24.05 -2.32
CA ALA A 222 12.34 -23.38 -2.26
C ALA A 222 13.45 -24.41 -2.53
N SER A 223 13.76 -24.65 -3.81
CA SER A 223 15.05 -25.20 -4.20
C SER A 223 15.82 -24.12 -4.95
N ALA A 224 17.01 -23.86 -4.42
CA ALA A 224 18.05 -22.94 -4.83
C ALA A 224 18.09 -22.55 -6.32
N ALA A 225 18.18 -21.24 -6.56
CA ALA A 225 18.85 -20.68 -7.72
C ALA A 225 19.54 -19.35 -7.36
N CYS A 226 20.43 -19.38 -6.37
CA CYS A 226 21.52 -18.40 -6.31
C CYS A 226 22.65 -18.90 -7.23
N GLY A 227 22.48 -18.72 -8.54
CA GLY A 227 23.54 -18.97 -9.50
C GLY A 227 24.47 -17.75 -9.60
N TRP A 228 25.48 -17.67 -8.73
CA TRP A 228 26.64 -16.82 -8.98
C TRP A 228 27.80 -17.73 -9.39
N THR A 229 27.85 -18.11 -10.67
CA THR A 229 29.09 -18.60 -11.27
C THR A 229 30.02 -17.40 -11.41
N SER A 230 31.08 -17.40 -10.61
CA SER A 230 32.26 -16.57 -10.82
C SER A 230 32.81 -16.83 -12.23
N SER A 231 33.06 -15.77 -12.99
CA SER A 231 34.20 -15.60 -13.92
C SER A 231 33.91 -14.45 -14.88
N ARG A 232 34.83 -13.47 -14.91
CA ARG A 232 34.93 -12.50 -16.01
C ARG A 232 35.18 -13.26 -17.31
N CYS A 233 34.36 -13.02 -18.33
CA CYS A 233 34.77 -13.17 -19.72
C CYS A 233 34.04 -12.12 -20.55
N THR A 234 34.79 -11.10 -20.95
CA THR A 234 34.49 -10.20 -22.06
C THR A 234 34.19 -11.01 -23.33
N ALA A 235 32.97 -10.90 -23.86
CA ALA A 235 32.71 -11.15 -25.27
C ALA A 235 31.57 -10.24 -25.74
N ARG A 236 31.92 -9.28 -26.61
CA ARG A 236 30.96 -8.53 -27.43
C ARG A 236 30.11 -9.53 -28.23
N ALA A 237 28.80 -9.50 -28.08
CA ALA A 237 27.87 -10.01 -29.08
C ALA A 237 27.18 -8.81 -29.73
N ARG A 238 27.50 -8.60 -31.01
CA ARG A 238 26.86 -7.63 -31.90
C ARG A 238 25.38 -7.95 -32.05
N ALA A 239 24.55 -6.92 -32.06
CA ALA A 239 23.17 -7.03 -32.48
C ALA A 239 23.07 -7.31 -33.99
N ALA A 240 22.17 -8.21 -34.38
CA ALA A 240 21.48 -8.21 -35.66
C ALA A 240 20.12 -8.93 -35.54
N PRO A 241 19.11 -8.58 -36.37
CA PRO A 241 17.71 -8.59 -35.96
C PRO A 241 16.86 -9.68 -36.61
N SER A 242 15.63 -9.76 -36.09
CA SER A 242 14.37 -10.09 -36.78
C SER A 242 13.80 -11.52 -36.72
N SER A 243 12.49 -11.51 -36.42
CA SER A 243 11.41 -12.30 -37.02
C SER A 243 11.05 -13.67 -36.43
N SER A 244 9.76 -13.74 -36.06
CA SER A 244 8.92 -14.92 -35.79
C SER A 244 9.37 -15.77 -34.58
N TRP A 245 8.46 -16.24 -33.72
CA TRP A 245 7.77 -17.50 -33.94
C TRP A 245 6.50 -17.59 -33.10
N SER A 246 5.47 -18.10 -33.74
CA SER A 246 4.21 -18.59 -33.19
C SER A 246 4.39 -19.90 -32.41
N ARG A 247 3.58 -20.05 -31.35
CA ARG A 247 2.90 -21.25 -30.84
C ARG A 247 3.67 -22.58 -30.67
N ARG A 248 3.48 -23.14 -29.46
CA ARG A 248 3.47 -24.56 -29.04
C ARG A 248 4.84 -25.25 -28.96
N GLY A 249 5.19 -25.64 -27.73
CA GLY A 249 6.20 -26.67 -27.47
C GLY A 249 6.09 -27.16 -26.03
N ARG A 250 5.40 -28.28 -25.83
CA ARG A 250 5.51 -29.11 -24.61
C ARG A 250 6.98 -29.52 -24.44
N TRP A 251 7.48 -29.47 -23.22
CA TRP A 251 8.72 -30.12 -22.82
C TRP A 251 8.41 -31.12 -21.70
N CYS A 252 8.60 -32.40 -22.00
CA CYS A 252 8.88 -33.46 -21.02
C CYS A 252 10.28 -34.01 -21.33
N GLY A 253 11.06 -34.24 -20.27
CA GLY A 253 12.38 -34.88 -20.26
C GLY A 253 13.21 -34.23 -19.14
N ARG A 254 13.75 -34.91 -18.13
CA ARG A 254 14.11 -36.32 -17.93
C ARG A 254 13.80 -36.73 -16.48
N TYR A 255 13.27 -37.93 -16.28
CA TYR A 255 13.59 -38.75 -15.11
C TYR A 255 13.82 -40.17 -15.61
N SER A 256 15.00 -40.70 -15.34
CA SER A 256 15.41 -42.08 -15.55
C SER A 256 15.44 -42.77 -14.20
N GLY A 257 14.66 -43.83 -14.03
CA GLY A 257 14.73 -44.69 -12.85
C GLY A 257 13.49 -45.55 -12.62
N CYS A 258 13.63 -46.83 -12.96
CA CYS A 258 12.92 -47.99 -12.41
C CYS A 258 11.58 -48.47 -13.01
N SER A 259 11.71 -49.69 -13.56
CA SER A 259 10.78 -50.83 -13.62
C SER A 259 9.62 -50.85 -14.63
N ARG A 260 9.58 -51.99 -15.32
CA ARG A 260 8.75 -52.38 -16.47
C ARG A 260 7.40 -52.93 -16.02
N GLY A 261 6.36 -52.64 -16.79
CA GLY A 261 5.06 -53.30 -16.78
C GLY A 261 4.23 -52.83 -17.98
N SER A 262 4.00 -53.73 -18.94
CA SER A 262 3.40 -53.50 -20.26
C SER A 262 1.88 -53.15 -20.23
N PRO A 263 1.28 -52.69 -21.36
CA PRO A 263 0.15 -51.76 -21.37
C PRO A 263 -1.18 -52.34 -21.87
N THR A 264 -2.31 -51.70 -21.50
CA THR A 264 -3.57 -51.67 -22.29
C THR A 264 -4.41 -50.42 -21.94
N PRO A 265 -4.80 -49.57 -22.91
CA PRO A 265 -5.80 -48.50 -22.75
C PRO A 265 -7.03 -48.75 -23.66
N PRO A 266 -7.97 -47.79 -23.86
CA PRO A 266 -8.68 -46.90 -22.94
C PRO A 266 -10.21 -46.94 -23.16
N SER A 267 -10.99 -46.23 -22.33
CA SER A 267 -12.25 -45.65 -22.81
C SER A 267 -12.48 -44.25 -22.22
N THR A 268 -12.34 -43.28 -23.11
CA THR A 268 -12.86 -41.91 -23.07
C THR A 268 -14.32 -41.85 -22.64
N THR A 269 -14.73 -40.80 -21.92
CA THR A 269 -15.79 -39.84 -22.35
C THR A 269 -15.84 -38.62 -21.41
N THR A 270 -15.49 -37.48 -21.98
CA THR A 270 -16.07 -36.13 -21.86
C THR A 270 -17.10 -35.80 -20.76
N ARG A 271 -16.72 -34.79 -19.95
CA ARG A 271 -17.46 -33.66 -19.29
C ARG A 271 -18.80 -33.21 -19.94
N PRO A 272 -19.65 -32.31 -19.34
CA PRO A 272 -19.44 -31.43 -18.15
C PRO A 272 -20.66 -31.17 -17.20
N THR A 273 -20.37 -30.50 -16.06
CA THR A 273 -21.20 -29.51 -15.32
C THR A 273 -22.65 -29.80 -14.91
N ARG A 274 -22.90 -29.81 -13.59
CA ARG A 274 -23.82 -28.92 -12.84
C ARG A 274 -23.96 -29.46 -11.41
N TRP A 275 -23.56 -28.69 -10.40
CA TRP A 275 -24.03 -28.92 -9.04
C TRP A 275 -24.66 -27.64 -8.50
N TRP A 276 -25.95 -27.78 -8.23
CA TRP A 276 -26.80 -26.86 -7.50
C TRP A 276 -26.32 -26.75 -6.05
N ALA A 277 -26.30 -25.53 -5.51
CA ALA A 277 -26.18 -25.30 -4.07
C ALA A 277 -27.52 -25.64 -3.39
N GLY A 278 -27.58 -26.79 -2.74
CA GLY A 278 -28.66 -27.18 -1.84
C GLY A 278 -28.42 -26.64 -0.42
N ARG A 279 -29.42 -25.94 0.13
CA ARG A 279 -29.51 -25.59 1.56
C ARG A 279 -29.57 -26.86 2.41
N CYS A 280 -28.78 -26.93 3.49
CA CYS A 280 -29.00 -27.89 4.57
C CYS A 280 -29.54 -27.16 5.80
N ARG A 281 -30.80 -27.47 6.15
CA ARG A 281 -31.42 -27.28 7.47
C ARG A 281 -31.67 -28.67 8.05
N ARG A 282 -31.24 -28.91 9.29
CA ARG A 282 -31.77 -29.85 10.32
C ARG A 282 -31.23 -29.28 11.65
N ARG A 283 -31.99 -28.75 12.62
CA ARG A 283 -33.07 -29.31 13.48
C ARG A 283 -32.79 -30.72 14.01
N GLY A 284 -32.37 -30.80 15.29
CA GLY A 284 -33.21 -31.37 16.35
C GLY A 284 -32.62 -32.56 17.16
N GLY A 285 -32.67 -32.43 18.49
CA GLY A 285 -32.61 -33.51 19.50
C GLY A 285 -31.82 -33.08 20.75
N ARG A 286 -32.44 -32.43 21.76
CA ARG A 286 -33.02 -33.00 23.01
C ARG A 286 -32.08 -33.95 23.77
N THR A 287 -31.49 -33.46 24.86
CA THR A 287 -31.90 -33.71 26.27
C THR A 287 -31.48 -32.51 27.09
#